data_AF-A0A960Y6E8-F1
#
_entry.id   AF-A0A960Y6E8-F1
#
_cell.length_a   1.000
_cell.length_b   1.000
_cell.length_c   1.000
_cell.angle_alpha   90.00
_cell.angle_beta   90.00
_cell.angle_gamma   90.00
#
_symmetry.space_group_name_H-M   'P 1'
#
loop_
_entity.id
_entity.type
_entity.pdbx_description
1 polymer ?
#
loop_
_entity_poly.entity_id
_entity_poly.type
_entity_poly.pdbx_seq_one_letter_code
_entity_poly.pdbx_strand_id
1 'polypeptide(L)' 'MKRTMVLLVVLAVAGTADALPRYAARYGQSCILCHDNLSGGGLRTSYAGQFLVPTELAATPTGTGIVRMTLVK' A
#
# COMPACT_ATOMS: atom_id res chain seq x y z
N MET A 1 31.44 -24.92 -3.86
CA MET A 1 30.57 -25.76 -3.00
C MET A 1 30.12 -25.04 -1.73
N LYS A 2 31.00 -24.54 -0.84
CA LYS A 2 30.58 -23.83 0.38
C LYS A 2 29.68 -22.60 0.14
N ARG A 3 30.00 -21.76 -0.86
CA ARG A 3 29.21 -20.57 -1.21
C ARG A 3 27.81 -20.89 -1.74
N THR A 4 27.69 -21.95 -2.51
CA THR A 4 26.42 -22.43 -3.08
C THR A 4 25.48 -22.92 -1.98
N MET A 5 26.03 -23.57 -0.95
CA MET A 5 25.25 -24.04 0.18
C MET A 5 24.74 -22.89 1.06
N VAL A 6 25.57 -21.86 1.27
CA VAL A 6 25.16 -20.64 1.99
C VAL A 6 24.03 -19.92 1.25
N LEU A 7 24.10 -19.82 -0.08
CA LEU A 7 23.06 -19.17 -0.88
C LEU A 7 21.70 -19.88 -0.75
N LEU A 8 21.69 -21.22 -0.80
CA LEU A 8 20.46 -22.01 -0.66
C LEU A 8 19.83 -21.85 0.73
N VAL A 9 20.64 -21.75 1.78
CA VAL A 9 20.16 -21.51 3.15
C VAL A 9 19.54 -20.11 3.27
N VAL A 10 20.13 -19.08 2.65
CA VAL A 10 19.59 -17.71 2.69
C VAL A 10 18.23 -17.63 1.99
N LEU A 11 18.05 -18.30 0.86
CA LEU A 11 16.76 -18.31 0.15
C LEU A 11 15.67 -19.07 0.93
N ALA A 12 16.04 -20.08 1.72
CA ALA A 12 15.10 -20.85 2.53
C ALA A 12 14.51 -20.07 3.73
N VAL A 13 15.13 -18.94 4.11
CA VAL A 13 14.70 -18.09 5.24
C VAL A 13 13.86 -16.88 4.78
N ALA A 14 13.49 -16.80 3.50
CA ALA A 14 12.56 -15.80 3.00
C ALA A 14 11.13 -16.08 3.51
N GLY A 15 10.84 -15.65 4.75
CA GLY A 15 9.52 -15.72 5.34
C GLY A 15 8.54 -14.69 4.76
N THR A 16 7.24 -14.90 4.98
CA THR A 16 6.21 -13.92 4.66
C THR A 16 6.35 -12.71 5.57
N ALA A 17 6.61 -11.54 5.01
CA ALA A 17 6.60 -10.30 5.77
C ALA A 17 5.14 -9.91 6.06
N ASP A 18 4.66 -10.25 7.26
CA ASP A 18 3.41 -9.73 7.82
C ASP A 18 3.60 -8.25 8.20
N ALA A 19 3.65 -7.40 7.17
CA ALA A 19 3.75 -5.96 7.34
C ALA A 19 2.35 -5.37 7.46
N LEU A 20 1.89 -5.13 8.69
CA LEU A 20 0.65 -4.39 8.91
C LEU A 20 0.81 -2.95 8.39
N PRO A 21 0.01 -2.49 7.42
CA PRO A 21 0.11 -1.12 6.93
C PRO A 21 -0.09 -0.13 8.07
N ARG A 22 0.72 0.95 8.09
CA ARG A 22 0.62 2.00 9.13
C ARG A 22 -0.81 2.51 9.30
N TYR A 23 -1.56 2.64 8.21
CA TYR A 23 -2.96 3.09 8.25
C TYR A 23 -3.86 2.09 9.02
N ALA A 24 -3.75 0.79 8.73
CA ALA A 24 -4.49 -0.24 9.46
C ALA A 24 -4.09 -0.28 10.94
N ALA A 25 -2.79 -0.19 11.25
CA ALA A 25 -2.30 -0.13 12.62
C ALA A 25 -2.83 1.09 13.40
N ARG A 26 -3.01 2.23 12.72
CA ARG A 26 -3.47 3.48 13.35
C ARG A 26 -4.98 3.52 13.56
N TYR A 27 -5.76 3.02 12.62
CA TYR A 27 -7.22 3.19 12.60
C TYR A 27 -8.00 1.88 12.84
N GLY A 28 -7.31 0.76 13.05
CA GLY A 28 -7.95 -0.55 13.23
C GLY A 28 -8.71 -1.05 12.00
N GLN A 29 -8.40 -0.50 10.82
CA GLN A 29 -9.15 -0.79 9.61
C GLN A 29 -8.80 -2.15 9.01
N SER A 30 -9.81 -2.84 8.49
CA SER A 30 -9.63 -4.15 7.87
C SER A 30 -8.91 -4.03 6.52
N CYS A 31 -7.88 -4.85 6.34
CA CYS A 31 -7.11 -4.89 5.10
C CYS A 31 -7.97 -5.25 3.87
N ILE A 32 -9.08 -5.99 4.04
CA ILE A 32 -9.96 -6.41 2.94
C ILE A 32 -10.69 -5.24 2.28
N LEU A 33 -10.79 -4.10 2.96
CA LEU A 33 -11.38 -2.91 2.37
C LEU A 33 -10.55 -2.42 1.18
N CYS A 34 -9.21 -2.52 1.27
CA CYS A 34 -8.29 -2.02 0.26
C CYS A 34 -7.64 -3.12 -0.59
N HIS A 35 -7.61 -4.37 -0.10
CA HIS A 35 -6.90 -5.48 -0.74
C HIS A 35 -7.81 -6.69 -0.94
N ASP A 36 -7.80 -7.25 -2.14
CA ASP A 36 -8.46 -8.54 -2.42
C ASP A 36 -7.66 -9.72 -1.86
N ASN A 37 -6.33 -9.56 -1.74
CA ASN A 37 -5.44 -10.55 -1.11
C ASN A 37 -4.50 -9.87 -0.11
N LEU A 38 -4.44 -10.45 1.09
CA LEU A 38 -3.74 -9.93 2.27
C LEU A 38 -2.22 -10.14 2.24
N SER A 39 -1.67 -10.85 1.24
CA SER A 39 -0.22 -11.06 1.09
C SER A 39 0.59 -9.81 0.72
N GLY A 40 0.02 -8.60 0.86
CA GLY A 40 0.69 -7.30 0.68
C GLY A 40 0.95 -6.87 -0.77
N GLY A 41 1.13 -7.83 -1.69
CA GLY A 41 1.39 -7.59 -3.12
C GLY A 41 0.20 -7.84 -4.05
N GLY A 42 -0.97 -8.22 -3.51
CA GLY A 42 -2.16 -8.58 -4.28
C GLY A 42 -2.91 -7.40 -4.91
N LEU A 43 -3.94 -7.73 -5.70
CA LEU A 43 -4.90 -6.78 -6.27
C LEU A 43 -5.50 -5.88 -5.19
N ARG A 44 -5.70 -4.61 -5.56
CA ARG A 44 -6.27 -3.57 -4.71
C ARG A 44 -7.65 -3.22 -5.21
N THR A 45 -8.56 -2.98 -4.28
CA THR A 45 -9.87 -2.41 -4.59
C THR A 45 -9.75 -0.90 -4.85
N SER A 46 -10.81 -0.29 -5.35
CA SER A 46 -10.89 1.17 -5.53
C SER A 46 -11.27 1.92 -4.24
N TYR A 47 -11.49 1.23 -3.12
CA TYR A 47 -11.99 1.82 -1.88
C TYR A 47 -11.12 2.97 -1.38
N ALA A 48 -9.80 2.79 -1.31
CA ALA A 48 -8.91 3.84 -0.84
C ALA A 48 -8.99 5.10 -1.71
N GLY A 49 -9.04 4.94 -3.04
CA GLY A 49 -9.15 6.07 -3.97
C GLY A 49 -10.48 6.82 -3.87
N GLN A 50 -11.56 6.12 -3.53
CA GLN A 50 -12.90 6.72 -3.42
C GLN A 50 -13.14 7.37 -2.06
N PHE A 51 -12.65 6.77 -0.98
CA PHE A 51 -13.08 7.15 0.37
C PHE A 51 -11.95 7.68 1.26
N LEU A 52 -10.72 7.17 1.14
CA LEU A 52 -9.61 7.58 2.00
C LEU A 52 -8.81 8.71 1.38
N VAL A 53 -8.53 8.64 0.07
CA VAL A 53 -7.71 9.65 -0.59
C VAL A 53 -8.38 11.03 -0.52
N PRO A 54 -9.67 11.20 -0.84
CA PRO A 54 -10.29 12.53 -0.80
C PRO A 54 -10.42 13.13 0.60
N THR A 55 -10.47 12.30 1.65
CA THR A 55 -10.79 12.72 3.01
C THR A 55 -9.57 12.80 3.93
N GLU A 56 -8.60 11.90 3.75
CA GLU A 56 -7.46 11.72 4.66
C GLU A 56 -6.09 11.99 4.01
N LEU A 57 -5.98 11.90 2.68
CA LEU A 57 -4.69 12.03 1.96
C LEU A 57 -4.69 13.12 0.89
N ALA A 58 -5.83 13.74 0.60
CA ALA A 58 -5.94 14.79 -0.38
C ALA A 58 -5.04 15.92 0.08
N ALA A 59 -4.00 16.19 -0.71
CA ALA A 59 -3.11 17.29 -0.46
C ALA A 59 -3.97 18.55 -0.34
N THR A 60 -4.00 19.16 0.84
CA THR A 60 -4.40 20.55 0.97
C THR A 60 -3.62 21.30 -0.11
N PRO A 61 -4.26 22.04 -1.04
CA PRO A 61 -3.52 22.82 -1.99
C PRO A 61 -2.69 23.82 -1.17
N THR A 62 -1.41 23.51 -1.00
CA THR A 62 -0.44 24.40 -0.40
C THR A 62 -0.48 25.63 -1.28
N GLY A 63 -0.99 26.73 -0.72
CA GLY A 63 -1.44 27.88 -1.49
C GLY A 63 -0.43 28.31 -2.55
N THR A 64 -0.96 28.71 -3.70
CA THR A 64 -0.25 29.37 -4.82
C THR A 64 0.46 28.42 -5.78
N GLY A 65 -0.32 27.78 -6.65
CA GLY A 65 0.23 27.02 -7.77
C GLY A 65 -0.84 26.31 -8.60
N ILE A 66 -1.69 27.10 -9.27
CA ILE A 66 -2.43 26.75 -10.50
C ILE A 66 -2.28 25.29 -10.99
N VAL A 67 -3.12 24.37 -10.50
CA VAL A 67 -3.48 23.16 -11.24
C VAL A 67 -4.87 23.37 -11.82
N ARG A 68 -4.90 23.92 -13.03
CA ARG A 68 -6.08 23.85 -13.90
C ARG A 68 -6.31 22.38 -14.25
N MET A 69 -7.12 21.70 -13.45
CA MET A 69 -7.67 20.40 -13.81
C MET A 69 -8.82 20.65 -14.79
N THR A 70 -8.47 20.68 -16.07
CA THR A 70 -9.40 20.89 -17.16
C THR A 70 -10.38 19.71 -17.23
N LEU A 71 -11.65 20.08 -17.05
CA LEU A 71 -12.89 19.47 -17.54
C LEU A 71 -13.24 18.03 -17.12
N VAL A 72 -14.20 18.01 -16.19
CA VAL A 72 -15.42 17.19 -16.25
C VAL A 72 -15.82 16.89 -17.69
N LYS A 73 -16.01 15.60 -18.00
CA LYS A 73 -16.94 15.20 -19.06
C LYS A 73 -17.86 14.13 -18.50
#